data_AF-R9P7J7-F1
#
_entry.id   AF-R9P7J7-F1
#
_cell.length_a   1.000
_cell.length_b   1.000
_cell.length_c   1.000
_cell.angle_alpha   90.00
_cell.angle_beta   90.00
_cell.angle_gamma   90.00
#
_symmetry.space_group_name_H-M   'P 1'
#
loop_
_entity.id
_entity.type
_entity.pdbx_description
1 polymer ?
#
loop_
_entity_poly.entity_id
_entity_poly.type
_entity_poly.pdbx_seq_one_letter_code
_entity_poly.pdbx_strand_id
1 'polypeptide(L)'
;MADTEATKPTVDATEQAGSAAATEEAENDPHFEPVIKLENQVEVKTHEEDEEVTFKMRAKLFRFDKDAKEWKERGTGDVRLLEHKQTHKVRLVMRRDKTLKVCANHYVTSDMKLSPNVGSDRSWVYNVAADVADGEATAETLAIRFANSENANGFKEAFEQAQKKNAGGSKSEAPAPVVDEKKEDDKPAAAAAEDKKEEDAKKE
;
A
#
# COMPACT_ATOMS: atom_id res chain seq x y z
N MET A 1 90.82 -16.83 45.03
CA MET A 1 90.34 -15.64 44.29
C MET A 1 88.88 -15.89 43.94
N ALA A 2 88.01 -14.98 44.41
CA ALA A 2 86.61 -14.65 44.09
C ALA A 2 85.67 -15.79 43.62
N ASP A 3 84.69 -16.24 44.40
CA ASP A 3 83.41 -15.63 44.85
C ASP A 3 82.33 -15.47 43.75
N THR A 4 81.28 -16.26 43.90
CA THR A 4 79.98 -16.18 43.21
C THR A 4 78.86 -16.25 44.25
N GLU A 5 77.83 -15.43 44.01
CA GLU A 5 76.39 -15.66 44.25
C GLU A 5 75.62 -14.70 45.20
N ALA A 6 74.66 -14.01 44.55
CA ALA A 6 73.33 -13.51 44.93
C ALA A 6 73.00 -12.84 46.28
N THR A 7 72.36 -11.66 46.23
CA THR A 7 71.16 -11.31 47.04
C THR A 7 70.31 -10.17 46.41
N LYS A 8 68.98 -10.29 46.52
CA LYS A 8 67.83 -9.39 46.15
C LYS A 8 67.86 -8.00 46.86
N PRO A 9 67.14 -6.91 46.43
CA PRO A 9 65.65 -6.80 46.55
C PRO A 9 64.84 -5.85 45.61
N THR A 10 63.52 -6.07 45.69
CA THR A 10 62.28 -5.29 45.40
C THR A 10 62.32 -3.75 45.38
N VAL A 11 61.53 -3.11 44.48
CA VAL A 11 60.39 -2.19 44.77
C VAL A 11 59.60 -1.79 43.49
N ASP A 12 58.28 -1.69 43.67
CA ASP A 12 57.18 -1.18 42.83
C ASP A 12 57.42 0.09 41.99
N ALA A 13 56.76 0.19 40.83
CA ALA A 13 55.58 1.06 40.62
C ALA A 13 55.26 1.34 39.14
N THR A 14 53.95 1.36 38.85
CA THR A 14 53.23 2.16 37.85
C THR A 14 52.73 1.44 36.58
N GLU A 15 51.43 1.18 36.65
CA GLU A 15 50.47 0.76 35.64
C GLU A 15 50.20 1.91 34.64
N GLN A 16 50.12 1.60 33.34
CA GLN A 16 49.46 2.50 32.38
C GLN A 16 48.71 1.67 31.32
N ALA A 17 47.40 1.55 31.52
CA ALA A 17 46.46 0.98 30.57
C ALA A 17 46.24 1.96 29.40
N GLY A 18 46.47 1.49 28.18
CA GLY A 18 46.19 2.23 26.95
C GLY A 18 44.69 2.28 26.66
N SER A 19 44.10 3.47 26.77
CA SER A 19 42.74 3.76 26.31
C SER A 19 42.77 4.12 24.82
N ALA A 20 42.05 3.35 24.01
CA ALA A 20 41.71 3.68 22.64
C ALA A 20 40.96 5.03 22.60
N ALA A 21 41.43 5.96 21.77
CA ALA A 21 40.69 7.17 21.44
C ALA A 21 40.26 7.08 19.97
N ALA A 22 39.08 6.52 19.74
CA ALA A 22 38.31 6.84 18.56
C ALA A 22 37.81 8.28 18.76
N THR A 23 38.37 9.22 18.00
CA THR A 23 37.82 10.57 17.88
C THR A 23 36.49 10.47 17.15
N GLU A 24 35.40 10.35 17.90
CA GLU A 24 34.07 10.66 17.41
C GLU A 24 34.02 12.17 17.16
N GLU A 25 33.84 12.56 15.90
CA GLU A 25 33.53 13.95 15.56
C GLU A 25 32.22 14.30 16.25
N ALA A 26 32.27 15.21 17.23
CA ALA A 26 31.07 15.68 17.92
C ALA A 26 30.17 16.40 16.91
N GLU A 27 29.11 15.74 16.48
CA GLU A 27 28.07 16.33 15.63
C GLU A 27 27.47 17.54 16.36
N ASN A 28 27.38 18.67 15.67
CA ASN A 28 26.76 19.87 16.20
C ASN A 28 25.24 19.65 16.25
N ASP A 29 24.68 19.45 17.45
CA ASP A 29 23.23 19.34 17.69
C ASP A 29 22.72 20.56 18.48
N PRO A 30 22.24 21.62 17.80
CA PRO A 30 21.76 22.83 18.47
C PRO A 30 20.44 22.56 19.22
N HIS A 31 20.44 22.80 20.53
CA HIS A 31 19.23 22.72 21.34
C HIS A 31 18.39 24.00 21.24
N PHE A 32 17.07 23.86 21.10
CA PHE A 32 16.11 24.96 21.06
C PHE A 32 15.02 24.77 22.12
N GLU A 33 14.75 25.82 22.90
CA GLU A 33 13.63 25.84 23.85
C GLU A 33 12.28 25.91 23.10
N PRO A 34 11.32 25.01 23.37
CA PRO A 34 10.02 25.01 22.72
C PRO A 34 9.20 26.27 23.03
N VAL A 35 8.76 26.99 22.00
CA VAL A 35 7.88 28.16 22.15
C VAL A 35 6.48 27.77 22.64
N ILE A 36 6.01 26.57 22.29
CA ILE A 36 4.69 26.05 22.64
C ILE A 36 4.85 24.61 23.11
N LYS A 37 4.28 24.29 24.27
CA LYS A 37 4.17 22.91 24.77
C LYS A 37 2.79 22.38 24.42
N LEU A 38 2.73 21.30 23.65
CA LEU A 38 1.48 20.58 23.40
C LEU A 38 1.19 19.69 24.62
N GLU A 39 0.37 20.17 25.53
CA GLU A 39 0.13 19.53 26.83
C GLU A 39 -0.67 18.23 26.74
N ASN A 40 -1.52 18.11 25.71
CA ASN A 40 -2.42 16.97 25.55
C ASN A 40 -2.18 16.30 24.20
N GLN A 41 -2.00 14.99 24.22
CA GLN A 41 -2.08 14.17 23.01
C GLN A 41 -3.53 14.18 22.51
N VAL A 42 -3.75 14.73 21.33
CA VAL A 42 -5.08 14.75 20.71
C VAL A 42 -5.35 13.39 20.08
N GLU A 43 -6.50 12.79 20.38
CA GLU A 43 -6.98 11.61 19.67
C GLU A 43 -7.28 12.00 18.21
N VAL A 44 -6.52 11.44 17.27
CA VAL A 44 -6.69 11.71 15.84
C VAL A 44 -7.62 10.66 15.25
N LYS A 45 -8.80 11.08 14.80
CA LYS A 45 -9.73 10.24 14.04
C LYS A 45 -9.51 10.44 12.55
N THR A 46 -9.55 9.34 11.80
CA THR A 46 -9.37 9.34 10.35
C THR A 46 -10.67 9.65 9.61
N HIS A 47 -11.81 9.45 10.28
CA HIS A 47 -13.15 9.51 9.71
C HIS A 47 -13.37 8.45 8.62
N GLU A 48 -12.76 7.28 8.81
CA GLU A 48 -12.81 6.10 7.95
C GLU A 48 -13.16 4.83 8.78
N GLU A 49 -13.45 4.97 10.08
CA GLU A 49 -13.65 3.87 11.03
C GLU A 49 -14.94 3.07 10.75
N ASP A 50 -15.94 3.72 10.14
CA ASP A 50 -17.23 3.14 9.75
C ASP A 50 -17.21 2.56 8.32
N GLU A 51 -16.04 2.42 7.71
CA GLU A 51 -15.86 1.96 6.34
C GLU A 51 -14.97 0.71 6.26
N GLU A 52 -15.19 -0.09 5.22
CA GLU A 52 -14.38 -1.26 4.90
C GLU A 52 -13.59 -1.02 3.61
N VAL A 53 -12.32 -1.42 3.61
CA VAL A 53 -11.45 -1.30 2.44
C VAL A 53 -11.74 -2.46 1.48
N THR A 54 -12.44 -2.16 0.39
CA THR A 54 -12.76 -3.16 -0.65
C THR A 54 -11.68 -3.27 -1.73
N PHE A 55 -10.85 -2.23 -1.87
CA PHE A 55 -9.70 -2.22 -2.76
C PHE A 55 -8.60 -1.33 -2.16
N LYS A 56 -7.34 -1.74 -2.30
CA LYS A 56 -6.16 -0.95 -1.92
C LYS A 56 -5.03 -1.22 -2.89
N MET A 57 -4.45 -0.16 -3.46
CA MET A 57 -3.31 -0.30 -4.36
C MET A 57 -2.44 0.96 -4.42
N ARG A 58 -1.15 0.76 -4.64
CA ARG A 58 -0.20 1.85 -4.87
C ARG A 58 -0.45 2.54 -6.21
N ALA A 59 -0.56 3.87 -6.20
CA ALA A 59 -0.77 4.66 -7.41
C ALA A 59 -0.12 6.06 -7.34
N LYS A 60 -0.06 6.71 -8.50
CA LYS A 60 0.23 8.14 -8.64
C LYS A 60 -0.96 8.83 -9.29
N LEU A 61 -1.44 9.90 -8.67
CA LEU A 61 -2.59 10.69 -9.10
C LEU A 61 -2.12 12.04 -9.67
N PHE A 62 -2.75 12.43 -10.77
CA PHE A 62 -2.56 13.70 -11.44
C PHE A 62 -3.90 14.42 -11.58
N ARG A 63 -3.84 15.75 -11.58
CA ARG A 63 -4.95 16.66 -11.87
C ARG A 63 -4.64 17.41 -13.16
N PHE A 64 -5.63 17.53 -14.04
CA PHE A 64 -5.49 18.36 -15.23
C PHE A 64 -5.73 19.83 -14.88
N ASP A 65 -4.72 20.66 -15.12
CA ASP A 65 -4.85 22.11 -15.04
C ASP A 65 -5.44 22.63 -16.35
N LYS A 66 -6.64 23.19 -16.29
CA LYS A 66 -7.38 23.65 -17.48
C LYS A 66 -6.79 24.91 -18.09
N ASP A 67 -6.18 25.77 -17.28
CA ASP A 67 -5.62 27.05 -17.71
C ASP A 67 -4.27 26.84 -18.39
N ALA A 68 -3.40 26.05 -17.75
CA ALA A 68 -2.09 25.69 -18.28
C ALA A 68 -2.14 24.54 -19.31
N LYS A 69 -3.28 23.84 -19.42
CA LYS A 69 -3.50 22.68 -20.31
C LYS A 69 -2.47 21.57 -20.10
N GLU A 70 -2.15 21.28 -18.85
CA GLU A 70 -1.12 20.32 -18.48
C GLU A 70 -1.54 19.42 -17.32
N TRP A 71 -0.87 18.28 -17.17
CA TRP A 71 -1.06 17.37 -16.04
C TRP A 71 -0.10 17.73 -14.90
N LYS A 72 -0.66 18.04 -13.73
CA LYS A 72 0.11 18.28 -12.50
C LYS A 72 0.00 17.09 -11.56
N GLU A 73 1.12 16.69 -10.94
CA GLU A 73 1.09 15.65 -9.92
C GLU A 73 0.27 16.15 -8.72
N ARG A 74 -0.74 15.37 -8.34
CA ARG A 74 -1.60 15.68 -7.19
C ARG A 74 -1.15 14.92 -5.95
N GLY A 75 -0.70 13.66 -6.10
CA GLY A 75 -0.17 12.88 -4.99
C GLY A 75 0.29 11.47 -5.40
N THR A 76 1.17 10.90 -4.58
CA THR A 76 1.62 9.51 -4.67
C THR A 76 1.34 8.81 -3.34
N GLY A 77 0.74 7.62 -3.39
CA GLY A 77 0.28 6.90 -2.21
C GLY A 77 -0.61 5.71 -2.52
N ASP A 78 -1.32 5.21 -1.51
CA ASP A 78 -2.30 4.13 -1.69
C ASP A 78 -3.67 4.71 -2.01
N VAL A 79 -4.23 4.35 -3.17
CA VAL A 79 -5.63 4.56 -3.48
C VAL A 79 -6.46 3.46 -2.82
N ARG A 80 -7.57 3.85 -2.17
CA ARG A 80 -8.50 2.93 -1.52
C ARG A 80 -9.92 3.19 -1.99
N LEU A 81 -10.67 2.10 -2.17
CA LEU A 81 -12.13 2.15 -2.28
C LEU A 81 -12.71 1.72 -0.93
N LEU A 82 -13.45 2.62 -0.30
CA LEU A 82 -13.99 2.47 1.05
C LEU A 82 -15.50 2.33 0.96
N GLU A 83 -16.05 1.22 1.45
CA GLU A 83 -17.50 0.98 1.54
C GLU A 83 -18.00 1.29 2.94
N HIS A 84 -18.98 2.18 3.07
CA HIS A 84 -19.56 2.52 4.37
C HIS A 84 -20.46 1.39 4.89
N LYS A 85 -20.19 0.90 6.11
CA LYS A 85 -20.83 -0.29 6.70
C LYS A 85 -22.36 -0.24 6.75
N GLN A 86 -22.94 0.96 6.95
CA GLN A 86 -24.39 1.13 7.05
C GLN A 86 -25.08 1.53 5.73
N THR A 87 -24.43 2.32 4.87
CA THR A 87 -25.07 2.88 3.68
C THR A 87 -24.68 2.14 2.41
N HIS A 88 -23.66 1.27 2.50
CA HIS A 88 -23.04 0.54 1.40
C HIS A 88 -22.53 1.44 0.27
N LYS A 89 -22.41 2.75 0.53
CA LYS A 89 -21.84 3.70 -0.42
C LYS A 89 -20.33 3.55 -0.44
N VAL A 90 -19.79 3.48 -1.65
CA VAL A 90 -18.36 3.38 -1.90
C VAL A 90 -17.79 4.73 -2.31
N ARG A 91 -16.73 5.17 -1.63
CA ARG A 91 -15.93 6.35 -2.02
C ARG A 91 -14.49 5.98 -2.29
N LEU A 92 -13.83 6.79 -3.13
CA LEU A 92 -12.40 6.72 -3.36
C LEU A 92 -11.70 7.68 -2.40
N VAL A 93 -10.72 7.17 -1.64
CA VAL A 93 -9.85 7.97 -0.79
C VAL A 93 -8.39 7.65 -1.10
N MET A 94 -7.58 8.68 -1.31
CA MET A 94 -6.13 8.54 -1.51
C MET A 94 -5.39 9.57 -0.66
N ARG A 95 -4.32 9.13 0.01
CA ARG A 95 -3.46 9.98 0.86
C ARG A 95 -2.03 9.95 0.33
N ARG A 96 -1.34 11.09 0.44
CA ARG A 96 0.07 11.22 0.08
C ARG A 96 0.95 10.50 1.10
N ASP A 97 2.02 9.88 0.63
CA ASP A 97 3.04 9.33 1.53
C ASP A 97 3.61 10.38 2.46
N LYS A 98 4.04 9.92 3.64
CA LYS A 98 4.71 10.69 4.70
C LYS A 98 3.84 11.77 5.34
N THR A 99 3.24 12.64 4.54
CA THR A 99 2.37 13.74 5.01
C THR A 99 0.96 13.29 5.38
N LEU A 100 0.50 12.14 4.84
CA LEU A 100 -0.85 11.59 5.05
C LEU A 100 -2.01 12.52 4.64
N LYS A 101 -1.70 13.63 3.96
CA LYS A 101 -2.68 14.58 3.42
C LYS A 101 -3.50 13.89 2.34
N VAL A 102 -4.81 14.07 2.40
CA VAL A 102 -5.75 13.59 1.38
C VAL A 102 -5.43 14.27 0.05
N CYS A 103 -5.42 13.49 -1.04
CA CYS A 103 -5.22 13.98 -2.40
C CYS A 103 -6.30 13.50 -3.38
N ALA A 104 -7.26 12.68 -2.92
CA ALA A 104 -8.55 12.44 -3.56
C ALA A 104 -9.55 11.98 -2.50
N ASN A 105 -10.77 12.48 -2.58
CA ASN A 105 -11.90 12.08 -1.74
C ASN A 105 -13.20 12.40 -2.48
N HIS A 106 -13.83 11.37 -3.06
CA HIS A 106 -15.10 11.51 -3.77
C HIS A 106 -15.84 10.18 -3.82
N TYR A 107 -17.18 10.24 -3.92
CA TYR A 107 -17.98 9.05 -4.18
C TYR A 107 -17.74 8.51 -5.59
N VAL A 108 -17.79 7.19 -5.74
CA VAL A 108 -17.74 6.54 -7.04
C VAL A 108 -19.15 6.56 -7.66
N THR A 109 -19.42 7.46 -8.60
CA THR A 109 -20.76 7.60 -9.18
C THR A 109 -20.88 6.85 -10.52
N SER A 110 -22.11 6.47 -10.89
CA SER A 110 -22.38 5.63 -12.08
C SER A 110 -22.06 6.31 -13.41
N ASP A 111 -22.00 7.65 -13.43
CA ASP A 111 -21.69 8.47 -14.59
C ASP A 111 -20.18 8.63 -14.84
N MET A 112 -19.33 8.29 -13.86
CA MET A 112 -17.88 8.30 -14.05
C MET A 112 -17.46 7.27 -15.11
N LYS A 113 -16.49 7.60 -15.96
CA LYS A 113 -15.97 6.68 -16.97
C LYS A 113 -14.45 6.69 -16.98
N LEU A 114 -13.86 5.56 -16.62
CA LEU A 114 -12.42 5.33 -16.77
C LEU A 114 -12.08 5.19 -18.26
N SER A 115 -11.37 6.18 -18.78
CA SER A 115 -10.91 6.23 -20.17
C SER A 115 -9.40 5.99 -20.23
N PRO A 116 -8.88 5.20 -21.19
CA PRO A 116 -7.45 4.97 -21.30
C PRO A 116 -6.72 6.28 -21.62
N ASN A 117 -5.54 6.48 -21.02
CA ASN A 117 -4.71 7.63 -21.35
C ASN A 117 -3.86 7.35 -22.60
N VAL A 118 -3.74 8.31 -23.51
CA VAL A 118 -2.95 8.14 -24.74
C VAL A 118 -1.48 7.90 -24.37
N GLY A 119 -0.89 6.83 -24.91
CA GLY A 119 0.49 6.46 -24.64
C GLY A 119 0.74 5.81 -23.28
N SER A 120 -0.30 5.39 -22.54
CA SER A 120 -0.14 4.59 -21.33
C SER A 120 -1.17 3.47 -21.23
N ASP A 121 -0.69 2.26 -21.04
CA ASP A 121 -1.46 1.04 -20.77
C ASP A 121 -1.78 0.82 -19.28
N ARG A 122 -1.22 1.67 -18.42
CA ARG A 122 -1.29 1.58 -16.95
C ARG A 122 -1.88 2.84 -16.30
N SER A 123 -2.62 3.64 -17.07
CA SER A 123 -3.24 4.87 -16.60
C SER A 123 -4.69 5.01 -17.05
N TRP A 124 -5.56 5.49 -16.16
CA TRP A 124 -6.95 5.85 -16.45
C TRP A 124 -7.18 7.34 -16.22
N VAL A 125 -8.03 7.95 -17.06
CA VAL A 125 -8.50 9.33 -16.94
C VAL A 125 -10.01 9.32 -16.70
N TYR A 126 -10.48 10.15 -15.77
CA TYR A 126 -11.90 10.28 -15.45
C TYR A 126 -12.23 11.67 -14.88
N ASN A 127 -13.50 12.03 -14.95
CA ASN A 127 -14.02 13.28 -14.40
C ASN A 127 -14.72 13.02 -13.07
N VAL A 128 -14.55 13.94 -12.13
CA VAL A 128 -15.18 13.94 -10.82
C VAL A 128 -15.92 15.25 -10.67
N ALA A 129 -17.21 15.20 -10.35
CA ALA A 129 -18.02 16.41 -10.20
C ALA A 129 -17.78 17.12 -8.85
N ALA A 130 -17.45 16.37 -7.80
CA ALA A 130 -17.30 16.86 -6.43
C ALA A 130 -16.21 16.08 -5.67
N ASP A 131 -14.94 16.41 -5.92
CA ASP A 131 -13.82 15.99 -5.07
C ASP A 131 -13.65 16.97 -3.90
N VAL A 132 -13.51 16.45 -2.69
CA VAL A 132 -13.42 17.27 -1.46
C VAL A 132 -12.05 17.17 -0.79
N ALA A 133 -11.00 16.73 -1.48
CA ALA A 133 -9.69 16.55 -0.85
C ALA A 133 -9.03 17.87 -0.41
N ASP A 134 -9.42 18.99 -1.00
CA ASP A 134 -8.93 20.34 -0.67
C ASP A 134 -9.90 21.11 0.26
N GLY A 135 -10.92 20.43 0.82
CA GLY A 135 -11.87 20.96 1.81
C GLY A 135 -13.24 21.36 1.23
N GLU A 136 -13.28 21.92 0.02
CA GLU A 136 -14.51 22.24 -0.71
C GLU A 136 -14.72 21.28 -1.88
N ALA A 137 -15.97 21.11 -2.31
CA ALA A 137 -16.31 20.27 -3.45
C ALA A 137 -15.90 20.94 -4.77
N THR A 138 -14.95 20.36 -5.48
CA THR A 138 -14.48 20.87 -6.78
C THR A 138 -14.64 19.83 -7.89
N ALA A 139 -14.93 20.33 -9.10
CA ALA A 139 -14.98 19.48 -10.29
C ALA A 139 -13.58 19.29 -10.87
N GLU A 140 -13.15 18.04 -11.00
CA GLU A 140 -11.78 17.66 -11.35
C GLU A 140 -11.73 16.71 -12.54
N THR A 141 -10.71 16.87 -13.37
CA THR A 141 -10.32 15.85 -14.35
C THR A 141 -9.04 15.20 -13.83
N LEU A 142 -9.15 13.93 -13.43
CA LEU A 142 -8.08 13.19 -12.76
C LEU A 142 -7.50 12.14 -13.69
N ALA A 143 -6.20 11.90 -13.56
CA ALA A 143 -5.54 10.74 -14.13
C ALA A 143 -4.85 9.95 -13.02
N ILE A 144 -5.06 8.64 -12.98
CA ILE A 144 -4.43 7.74 -12.02
C ILE A 144 -3.57 6.73 -12.77
N ARG A 145 -2.32 6.58 -12.32
CA ARG A 145 -1.30 5.69 -12.93
C ARG A 145 -0.85 4.65 -11.92
N PHE A 146 -0.76 3.42 -12.39
CA PHE A 146 -0.32 2.25 -11.61
C PHE A 146 1.07 1.77 -12.04
N ALA A 147 1.63 0.83 -11.28
CA ALA A 147 2.96 0.28 -11.57
C ALA A 147 3.01 -0.43 -12.94
N ASN A 148 1.98 -1.22 -13.25
CA ASN A 148 1.84 -2.01 -14.46
C ASN A 148 0.36 -2.04 -14.93
N SER A 149 0.14 -2.63 -16.10
CA SER A 149 -1.16 -2.68 -16.78
C SER A 149 -2.15 -3.61 -16.05
N GLU A 150 -1.64 -4.70 -15.45
CA GLU A 150 -2.43 -5.62 -14.62
C GLU A 150 -3.08 -4.90 -13.42
N ASN A 151 -2.27 -4.14 -12.67
CA ASN A 151 -2.73 -3.32 -11.55
C ASN A 151 -3.77 -2.27 -11.99
N ALA A 152 -3.54 -1.65 -13.16
CA ALA A 152 -4.50 -0.69 -13.70
C ALA A 152 -5.84 -1.35 -14.04
N ASN A 153 -5.83 -2.56 -14.62
CA ASN A 153 -7.04 -3.31 -14.91
C ASN A 153 -7.75 -3.77 -13.64
N GLY A 154 -7.02 -4.25 -12.63
CA GLY A 154 -7.58 -4.59 -11.32
C GLY A 154 -8.27 -3.41 -10.63
N PHE A 155 -7.68 -2.20 -10.73
CA PHE A 155 -8.35 -0.99 -10.26
C PHE A 155 -9.64 -0.70 -11.06
N LYS A 156 -9.60 -0.81 -12.39
CA LYS A 156 -10.76 -0.56 -13.23
C LYS A 156 -11.92 -1.49 -12.88
N GLU A 157 -11.64 -2.79 -12.73
CA GLU A 157 -12.65 -3.78 -12.33
C GLU A 157 -13.26 -3.44 -10.97
N ALA A 158 -12.44 -3.13 -9.96
CA ALA A 158 -12.93 -2.75 -8.64
C ALA A 158 -13.73 -1.44 -8.66
N PHE A 159 -13.32 -0.47 -9.47
CA PHE A 159 -14.02 0.81 -9.64
C PHE A 159 -15.39 0.59 -10.29
N GLU A 160 -15.47 -0.20 -11.36
CA GLU A 160 -16.75 -0.52 -12.02
C GLU A 160 -17.67 -1.36 -11.13
N GLN A 161 -17.13 -2.22 -10.27
CA GLN A 161 -17.91 -2.92 -9.24
C GLN A 161 -18.48 -1.94 -8.20
N ALA A 162 -17.67 -0.98 -7.74
CA ALA A 162 -18.11 0.08 -6.84
C ALA A 162 -19.22 0.96 -7.47
N GLN A 163 -19.13 1.26 -8.76
CA GLN A 163 -20.20 1.95 -9.49
C GLN A 163 -21.51 1.18 -9.47
N LYS A 164 -21.47 -0.13 -9.72
CA LYS A 164 -22.65 -1.00 -9.68
C LYS A 164 -23.27 -1.04 -8.28
N LYS A 165 -22.45 -1.14 -7.23
CA LYS A 165 -22.91 -1.08 -5.84
C LYS A 165 -23.62 0.25 -5.54
N ASN A 166 -23.00 1.38 -5.88
CA ASN A 166 -23.56 2.70 -5.63
C ASN A 166 -24.81 3.02 -6.45
N ALA A 167 -24.98 2.39 -7.62
CA ALA A 167 -26.18 2.48 -8.43
C ALA A 167 -27.37 1.65 -7.90
N GLY A 168 -27.20 0.92 -6.78
CA GLY A 168 -28.23 0.06 -6.19
C GLY A 168 -28.21 -1.39 -6.67
N GLY A 169 -27.12 -1.83 -7.30
CA GLY A 169 -26.97 -3.14 -7.95
C GLY A 169 -26.71 -4.34 -7.03
N SER A 170 -27.04 -4.30 -5.74
CA SER A 170 -26.99 -5.50 -4.88
C SER A 170 -28.11 -5.52 -3.85
N LYS A 171 -29.21 -6.18 -4.21
CA LYS A 171 -29.99 -6.98 -3.26
C LYS A 171 -29.44 -8.42 -3.33
N SER A 172 -28.85 -8.91 -2.25
CA SER A 172 -28.65 -10.35 -1.88
C SER A 172 -27.53 -10.37 -0.82
N GLU A 173 -27.93 -10.51 0.46
CA GLU A 173 -27.90 -11.74 1.27
C GLU A 173 -26.59 -11.88 2.07
N ALA A 174 -26.74 -11.78 3.38
CA ALA A 174 -25.71 -12.13 4.34
C ALA A 174 -25.42 -13.65 4.26
N PRO A 175 -24.16 -14.09 4.19
CA PRO A 175 -23.84 -15.48 4.40
C PRO A 175 -23.85 -15.77 5.90
N ALA A 176 -24.62 -16.79 6.30
CA ALA A 176 -24.54 -17.43 7.61
C ALA A 176 -23.16 -18.10 7.80
N PRO A 177 -22.69 -18.30 9.04
CA PRO A 177 -21.33 -18.74 9.32
C PRO A 177 -21.19 -20.24 9.05
N VAL A 178 -20.17 -20.63 8.30
CA VAL A 178 -19.71 -22.02 8.21
C VAL A 178 -18.48 -22.20 9.09
N VAL A 179 -18.62 -23.02 10.12
CA VAL A 179 -17.54 -23.55 10.94
C VAL A 179 -16.99 -24.84 10.33
N ASP A 180 -15.68 -25.02 10.48
CA ASP A 180 -14.78 -26.14 10.18
C ASP A 180 -15.37 -27.55 9.97
N GLU A 181 -14.77 -28.31 9.03
CA GLU A 181 -13.85 -29.41 9.39
C GLU A 181 -13.15 -30.04 8.15
N LYS A 182 -11.82 -30.13 8.24
CA LYS A 182 -10.96 -30.97 7.38
C LYS A 182 -11.18 -32.45 7.71
N LYS A 183 -11.25 -33.31 6.70
CA LYS A 183 -10.84 -34.70 6.83
C LYS A 183 -10.21 -35.24 5.54
N GLU A 184 -9.03 -35.82 5.72
CA GLU A 184 -8.12 -36.45 4.75
C GLU A 184 -8.45 -37.95 4.56
N ASP A 185 -7.78 -38.56 3.57
CA ASP A 185 -7.66 -40.00 3.25
C ASP A 185 -8.88 -40.67 2.57
N ASP A 186 -8.78 -41.59 1.60
CA ASP A 186 -7.69 -42.46 1.16
C ASP A 186 -7.96 -42.95 -0.28
N LYS A 187 -6.91 -43.36 -0.99
CA LYS A 187 -6.94 -44.03 -2.31
C LYS A 187 -6.81 -45.53 -2.10
N PRO A 188 -7.44 -46.37 -2.95
CA PRO A 188 -6.71 -47.56 -3.40
C PRO A 188 -6.66 -47.71 -4.92
N ALA A 189 -5.53 -48.26 -5.36
CA ALA A 189 -5.21 -48.65 -6.73
C ALA A 189 -5.41 -50.17 -6.91
N ALA A 190 -5.76 -50.60 -8.14
CA ALA A 190 -5.37 -51.84 -8.83
C ALA A 190 -6.43 -52.14 -9.91
N ALA A 191 -6.18 -52.74 -11.08
CA ALA A 191 -4.97 -53.07 -11.85
C ALA A 191 -5.45 -53.71 -13.18
N ALA A 192 -4.70 -53.48 -14.27
CA ALA A 192 -4.44 -54.37 -15.44
C ALA A 192 -5.65 -54.88 -16.29
N ALA A 193 -5.56 -55.21 -17.59
CA ALA A 193 -4.44 -55.47 -18.50
C ALA A 193 -4.95 -55.41 -19.98
N GLU A 194 -4.03 -55.07 -20.91
CA GLU A 194 -3.81 -55.64 -22.27
C GLU A 194 -4.95 -55.66 -23.32
N ASP A 195 -4.73 -55.66 -24.64
CA ASP A 195 -3.70 -55.27 -25.62
C ASP A 195 -4.32 -55.71 -26.97
N LYS A 196 -4.31 -54.88 -28.03
CA LYS A 196 -4.06 -55.30 -29.43
C LYS A 196 -4.24 -54.16 -30.46
N LYS A 197 -3.15 -53.99 -31.22
CA LYS A 197 -2.98 -53.52 -32.62
C LYS A 197 -4.20 -53.75 -33.53
N GLU A 198 -4.47 -52.99 -34.60
CA GLU A 198 -3.65 -52.68 -35.80
C GLU A 198 -4.40 -51.56 -36.57
N GLU A 199 -3.76 -50.45 -36.95
CA GLU A 199 -3.31 -50.13 -38.32
C GLU A 199 -4.42 -50.12 -39.40
N ASP A 200 -4.76 -48.95 -39.97
CA ASP A 200 -4.51 -48.68 -41.39
C ASP A 200 -4.71 -47.19 -41.73
N ALA A 201 -4.00 -46.78 -42.77
CA ALA A 201 -3.85 -45.44 -43.29
C ALA A 201 -5.08 -44.99 -44.10
N LYS A 202 -5.18 -43.67 -44.35
CA LYS A 202 -4.82 -43.02 -45.63
C LYS A 202 -5.68 -41.77 -45.87
N LYS A 203 -4.97 -40.70 -46.24
CA LYS A 203 -5.33 -39.61 -47.17
C LYS A 203 -6.81 -39.51 -47.61
N GLU A 204 -7.38 -38.33 -47.37
CA GLU A 204 -7.68 -37.39 -48.46
C GLU A 204 -7.35 -35.96 -48.02
#